data_AF-A0A1G1YTN0-F1
#
_entry.id   AF-A0A1G1YTN0-F1
#
_cell.length_a   1.000
_cell.length_b   1.000
_cell.length_c   1.000
_cell.angle_alpha   90.00
_cell.angle_beta   90.00
_cell.angle_gamma   90.00
#
_symmetry.space_group_name_H-M   'P 1'
#
loop_
_entity.id
_entity.type
_entity.pdbx_description
1 polymer ?
#
loop_
_entity_poly.entity_id
_entity_poly.type
_entity_poly.pdbx_seq_one_letter_code
_entity_poly.pdbx_strand_id
1 'polypeptide(L)'
;MTYYILTIIFLLFLGATASATFAEKSPRSDRPRIYWNESFLKLIGLFLWPTLLLGIIILSMNWKLSLLIIILALFLQKMILVPISEKIIISPLHLLLNKKK
;
A
#
# COMPACT_ATOMS: atom_id res chain seq x y z
N MET A 1 -1.26 -17.09 14.62
CA MET A 1 -1.50 -17.09 13.16
C MET A 1 -2.23 -15.83 12.69
N THR A 2 -3.41 -15.50 13.23
CA THR A 2 -4.20 -14.34 12.82
C THR A 2 -3.43 -13.02 12.82
N TYR A 3 -2.64 -12.76 13.88
CA TYR A 3 -1.78 -11.57 13.97
C TYR A 3 -0.86 -11.43 12.74
N TYR A 4 -0.09 -12.46 12.41
CA TYR A 4 0.86 -12.43 11.29
C TYR A 4 0.17 -12.24 9.94
N ILE A 5 -0.99 -12.87 9.73
CA ILE A 5 -1.80 -12.68 8.52
C ILE A 5 -2.23 -11.22 8.39
N LEU A 6 -2.77 -10.64 9.47
CA LEU A 6 -3.19 -9.24 9.50
C LEU A 6 -2.01 -8.29 9.30
N THR A 7 -0.85 -8.59 9.87
CA THR A 7 0.37 -7.81 9.65
C THR A 7 0.82 -7.86 8.19
N ILE A 8 0.79 -9.02 7.54
CA ILE A 8 1.15 -9.13 6.11
C ILE A 8 0.19 -8.31 5.25
N ILE A 9 -1.12 -8.42 5.49
CA ILE A 9 -2.14 -7.64 4.77
C ILE A 9 -1.92 -6.14 5.02
N PHE A 10 -1.67 -5.74 6.26
CA PHE A 10 -1.33 -4.37 6.63
C PHE A 10 -0.12 -3.86 5.84
N LEU A 11 0.98 -4.63 5.78
CA LEU A 11 2.18 -4.24 5.05
C LEU A 11 1.89 -4.07 3.55
N LEU A 12 1.14 -4.98 2.93
CA LEU A 12 0.78 -4.85 1.51
C LEU A 12 -0.08 -3.60 1.25
N PHE A 13 -1.01 -3.27 2.14
CA PHE A 13 -1.84 -2.07 2.01
C PHE A 13 -1.04 -0.79 2.27
N LEU A 14 -0.13 -0.82 3.24
CA LEU A 14 0.80 0.27 3.50
C LEU A 14 1.70 0.54 2.29
N GLY A 15 2.22 -0.50 1.64
CA GLY A 15 3.04 -0.34 0.43
C GLY A 15 2.22 0.20 -0.75
N ALA A 16 0.97 -0.26 -0.93
CA ALA A 16 0.10 0.25 -1.98
C ALA A 16 -0.26 1.73 -1.79
N THR A 17 -0.58 2.12 -0.55
CA THR A 17 -0.90 3.51 -0.20
C THR A 17 0.32 4.42 -0.28
N ALA A 18 1.49 3.94 0.16
CA ALA A 18 2.75 4.64 -0.01
C ALA A 18 3.06 4.87 -1.50
N SER A 19 2.87 3.86 -2.35
CA SER A 19 3.08 3.99 -3.80
C SER A 19 2.18 5.07 -4.41
N ALA A 20 0.87 5.04 -4.10
CA ALA A 20 -0.05 6.07 -4.58
C ALA A 20 0.31 7.47 -4.06
N THR A 21 0.72 7.59 -2.79
CA THR A 21 1.14 8.85 -2.19
C THR A 21 2.40 9.40 -2.86
N PHE A 22 3.38 8.54 -3.17
CA PHE A 22 4.57 8.95 -3.91
C PHE A 22 4.21 9.36 -5.34
N ALA A 23 3.38 8.58 -6.03
CA ALA A 23 2.93 8.91 -7.37
C ALA A 23 2.18 10.25 -7.41
N GLU A 24 1.34 10.55 -6.41
CA GLU A 24 0.61 11.82 -6.32
C GLU A 24 1.56 13.03 -6.18
N LYS A 25 2.61 12.89 -5.37
CA LYS A 25 3.59 13.95 -5.09
C LYS A 25 4.64 14.13 -6.19
N SER A 26 4.87 13.11 -7.03
CA SER A 26 5.84 13.17 -8.12
C SER A 26 5.27 13.88 -9.37
N PRO A 27 6.10 14.51 -10.21
CA PRO A 27 5.70 14.98 -11.54
C PRO A 27 5.21 13.82 -12.41
N ARG A 28 4.30 14.07 -13.35
CA ARG A 28 3.74 13.01 -14.22
C ARG A 28 4.82 12.26 -15.05
N SER A 29 5.92 12.92 -15.39
CA SER A 29 7.07 12.33 -16.09
C SER A 29 7.74 11.21 -15.30
N ASP A 30 7.72 11.30 -13.97
CA ASP A 30 8.45 10.40 -13.07
C ASP A 30 7.53 9.33 -12.47
N ARG A 31 6.23 9.40 -12.75
CA ARG A 31 5.23 8.43 -12.30
C ARG A 31 5.25 7.18 -13.18
N PRO A 32 5.11 5.98 -12.59
CA PRO A 32 4.79 4.79 -13.36
C PRO A 32 3.51 5.02 -14.18
N ARG A 33 3.46 4.52 -15.43
CA ARG A 33 2.33 4.74 -16.36
C ARG A 33 0.97 4.32 -15.79
N ILE A 34 0.97 3.34 -14.88
CA ILE A 34 -0.20 2.84 -14.16
C ILE A 34 -0.91 3.98 -13.40
N TYR A 35 -0.14 4.95 -12.89
CA TYR A 35 -0.61 6.10 -12.11
C TYR A 35 -0.90 7.34 -12.95
N TRP A 36 -0.84 7.27 -14.29
CA TRP A 36 -1.24 8.38 -15.15
C TRP A 36 -2.76 8.60 -15.16
N ASN A 37 -3.53 7.56 -14.81
CA ASN A 37 -4.97 7.67 -14.63
C ASN A 37 -5.27 8.18 -13.22
N GLU A 38 -5.72 9.43 -13.12
CA GLU A 38 -6.04 10.06 -11.84
C GLU A 38 -7.15 9.35 -11.06
N SER A 39 -8.14 8.77 -11.75
CA SER A 39 -9.20 7.99 -11.11
C SER A 39 -8.64 6.73 -10.45
N PHE A 40 -7.67 6.07 -11.11
CA PHE A 40 -7.01 4.90 -10.55
C PHE A 40 -6.12 5.25 -9.35
N LEU A 41 -5.41 6.38 -9.42
CA LEU A 41 -4.61 6.90 -8.32
C LEU A 41 -5.49 7.20 -7.10
N LYS A 42 -6.63 7.88 -7.28
CA LYS A 42 -7.62 8.12 -6.21
C LYS A 42 -8.16 6.83 -5.61
N LEU A 43 -8.43 5.82 -6.45
CA LEU A 43 -8.91 4.52 -5.99
C LEU A 43 -7.91 3.79 -5.10
N ILE A 44 -6.61 3.82 -5.42
CA ILE A 44 -5.58 3.26 -4.53
C ILE A 44 -5.42 4.12 -3.29
N GLY A 45 -5.57 5.43 -3.39
CA GLY A 45 -5.58 6.33 -2.22
C GLY A 45 -6.63 5.94 -1.17
N LEU A 46 -7.77 5.37 -1.58
CA LEU A 46 -8.80 4.87 -0.65
C LEU A 46 -8.31 3.71 0.24
N PHE A 47 -7.23 3.00 -0.13
CA PHE A 47 -6.62 1.97 0.72
C PHE A 47 -6.01 2.55 2.00
N LEU A 48 -5.86 3.88 2.11
CA LEU A 48 -5.36 4.51 3.33
C LEU A 48 -6.24 4.19 4.53
N TRP A 49 -7.57 4.26 4.36
CA TRP A 49 -8.54 3.96 5.42
C TRP A 49 -8.40 2.53 5.99
N PRO A 50 -8.45 1.45 5.17
CA PRO A 50 -8.26 0.11 5.68
C PRO A 50 -6.84 -0.13 6.22
N THR A 51 -5.82 0.56 5.68
CA THR A 51 -4.45 0.50 6.24
C THR A 51 -4.40 1.01 7.68
N LEU A 52 -5.01 2.18 7.93
CA LEU A 52 -5.06 2.78 9.26
C LEU A 52 -5.85 1.89 10.23
N LEU A 53 -7.01 1.40 9.80
CA LEU A 53 -7.83 0.48 10.60
C LEU A 53 -7.05 -0.79 10.97
N LEU A 54 -6.38 -1.41 9.99
CA LEU A 54 -5.52 -2.58 10.23
C LEU A 54 -4.37 -2.25 11.18
N GLY A 55 -3.76 -1.06 11.06
CA GLY A 55 -2.72 -0.57 11.95
C GLY A 55 -3.17 -0.54 13.42
N ILE A 56 -4.37 -0.02 13.69
CA ILE A 56 -4.95 0.02 15.03
C ILE A 56 -5.21 -1.41 15.54
N ILE A 57 -5.77 -2.28 14.71
CA ILE A 57 -6.07 -3.67 15.07
C ILE A 57 -4.77 -4.41 15.45
N ILE A 58 -3.72 -4.37 14.62
CA ILE A 58 -2.47 -5.07 14.92
C ILE A 58 -1.76 -4.48 16.16
N LEU A 59 -1.86 -3.17 16.39
CA LEU A 59 -1.33 -2.52 17.59
C LEU A 59 -2.06 -3.01 18.85
N SER A 60 -3.39 -3.13 18.77
CA SER A 60 -4.20 -3.64 19.89
C SER A 60 -3.87 -5.11 20.24
N MET A 61 -3.48 -5.92 19.26
CA MET A 61 -3.13 -7.33 19.48
C MET A 61 -1.74 -7.48 20.10
N ASN A 62 -0.74 -6.73 19.60
CA ASN A 62 0.63 -6.80 20.12
C ASN A 62 1.38 -5.49 19.87
N TRP A 63 1.25 -4.55 20.80
CA TRP A 63 1.76 -3.19 20.62
C TRP A 63 3.29 -3.13 20.41
N LYS A 64 4.08 -3.92 21.16
CA LYS A 64 5.55 -3.89 21.09
C LYS A 64 6.06 -4.33 19.73
N LEU A 65 5.59 -5.50 19.27
CA LEU A 65 6.02 -6.06 18.00
C LEU A 65 5.46 -5.26 16.82
N SER A 66 4.19 -4.83 16.90
CA SER A 66 3.57 -4.04 15.84
C SER A 66 4.24 -2.69 15.65
N LEU A 67 4.61 -1.98 16.72
CA LEU A 67 5.37 -0.74 16.61
C LEU A 67 6.70 -0.94 15.90
N LEU A 68 7.46 -1.98 16.29
CA LEU A 68 8.73 -2.31 15.65
C LEU A 68 8.54 -2.55 14.14
N ILE A 69 7.53 -3.34 13.77
CA ILE A 69 7.22 -3.66 12.37
C ILE A 69 6.78 -2.40 11.61
N ILE A 70 5.92 -1.56 12.19
CA ILE A 70 5.46 -0.32 11.55
C ILE A 70 6.63 0.64 11.30
N ILE A 71 7.49 0.86 12.30
CA ILE A 71 8.67 1.71 12.18
C ILE A 71 9.59 1.18 11.07
N LEU A 72 9.87 -0.12 11.09
CA LEU A 72 10.71 -0.76 10.08
C LEU A 72 10.09 -0.66 8.68
N ALA A 73 8.77 -0.86 8.57
CA ALA A 73 8.05 -0.77 7.31
C ALA A 73 8.06 0.65 6.75
N LEU A 74 7.89 1.68 7.59
CA LEU A 74 7.99 3.07 7.17
C LEU A 74 9.39 3.40 6.62
N PHE A 75 10.44 2.88 7.26
CA PHE A 75 11.82 3.08 6.80
C PHE A 75 12.10 2.35 5.47
N LEU A 76 11.60 1.12 5.32
CA LEU A 76 11.84 0.28 4.15
C LEU A 76 10.78 0.46 3.04
N GLN A 77 9.84 1.42 3.18
CA GLN A 77 8.67 1.46 2.32
C GLN A 77 9.01 1.62 0.84
N LYS A 78 9.95 2.50 0.51
CA LYS A 78 10.30 2.83 -0.87
C LYS A 78 11.13 1.73 -1.55
N MET A 79 11.99 1.05 -0.79
CA MET A 79 12.90 0.04 -1.32
C MET A 79 12.23 -1.32 -1.51
N ILE A 80 11.31 -1.70 -0.60
CA ILE A 80 10.79 -3.07 -0.53
C ILE A 80 9.27 -3.09 -0.66
N LEU A 81 8.55 -2.37 0.21
CA LEU A 81 7.09 -2.51 0.26
C LEU A 81 6.39 -1.97 -0.99
N VAL A 82 6.82 -0.83 -1.51
CA VAL A 82 6.23 -0.21 -2.71
C VAL A 82 6.36 -1.14 -3.92
N PRO A 83 7.56 -1.62 -4.32
CA PRO A 83 7.70 -2.54 -5.44
C PRO A 83 6.90 -3.84 -5.29
N ILE A 84 6.85 -4.40 -4.08
CA ILE A 84 6.12 -5.65 -3.81
C ILE A 84 4.61 -5.42 -3.94
N SER A 85 4.10 -4.35 -3.31
CA SER A 85 2.67 -4.02 -3.33
C SER A 85 2.22 -3.60 -4.73
N GLU A 86 3.11 -2.96 -5.50
CA GLU A 86 2.87 -2.64 -6.90
C GLU A 86 2.63 -3.89 -7.75
N LYS A 87 3.43 -4.94 -7.51
CA LYS A 87 3.30 -6.22 -8.23
C LYS A 87 2.11 -7.05 -7.77
N ILE A 88 1.81 -7.07 -6.47
CA ILE A 88 0.80 -7.95 -5.88
C ILE A 88 -0.61 -7.35 -5.95
N ILE A 89 -0.76 -6.05 -5.70
CA ILE A 89 -2.08 -5.40 -5.61
C ILE A 89 -2.34 -4.53 -6.83
N ILE A 90 -1.44 -3.59 -7.09
CA ILE A 90 -1.72 -2.46 -8.00
C ILE A 90 -1.75 -2.89 -9.45
N SER A 91 -0.74 -3.65 -9.92
CA SER A 91 -0.66 -4.10 -11.31
C SER A 91 -1.83 -5.03 -11.68
N PRO A 92 -2.19 -6.03 -10.86
CA PRO A 92 -3.37 -6.85 -11.12
C PRO A 92 -4.67 -6.04 -11.12
N LEU A 93 -4.81 -5.10 -10.18
CA LEU A 93 -5.99 -4.24 -10.09
C LEU A 93 -6.14 -3.36 -11.33
N HIS A 94 -5.04 -2.78 -11.82
CA HIS A 94 -5.03 -2.00 -13.06
C HIS A 94 -5.43 -2.84 -14.27
N LEU A 95 -4.87 -4.06 -14.41
CA LEU A 95 -5.21 -4.97 -15.51
C LEU A 95 -6.69 -5.38 -15.48
N LEU A 96 -7.22 -5.67 -14.29
CA LEU A 96 -8.63 -6.02 -14.10
C LEU A 96 -9.57 -4.87 -14.50
N LEU A 97 -9.22 -3.63 -14.16
CA LEU A 97 -10.02 -2.45 -14.52
C LEU A 97 -9.93 -2.12 -16.02
N ASN A 98 -8.78 -2.34 -16.64
CA ASN A 98 -8.60 -2.04 -18.06
C ASN A 98 -9.23 -3.11 -18.98
N LYS A 99 -9.33 -4.36 -18.54
CA LYS A 99 -10.06 -5.42 -19.25
C LYS A 99 -11.58 -5.26 -19.23
N LYS A 100 -12.11 -4.44 -18.32
CA LYS A 100 -13.54 -4.17 -18.18
C LYS A 100 -14.02 -2.97 -19.01
N LYS A 101 -13.10 -2.24 -19.64
CA LYS A 101 -13.40 -1.20 -20.63
C LYS A 101 -13.29 -1.78 -22.03
#